data_AF-A0A2P8WB67-F1
#
_entry.id   AF-A0A2P8WB67-F1
#
_cell.length_a   1.000
_cell.length_b   1.000
_cell.length_c   1.000
_cell.angle_alpha   90.00
_cell.angle_beta   90.00
_cell.angle_gamma   90.00
#
_symmetry.space_group_name_H-M   'P 1'
#
loop_
_entity.id
_entity.type
_entity.pdbx_description
1 polymer ?
#
loop_
_entity_poly.entity_id
_entity_poly.type
_entity_poly.pdbx_seq_one_letter_code
_entity_poly.pdbx_strand_id
1 'polypeptide(L)'
;MTMKARLISALSIAALAVVAAPAVQAQTAPTDYNYVGIGAGIGDLGDSDIGLAVNGKFTVADHVSLRPAVLSDLEFDADGETVFLAPVTYDFNSITPNGKLLPFVGGGLSVSTEGAGAVGPVLTAGADYRFNDNWVANGSVNWSIYGDSQVNGIVGIGYSF
;
A
#
# COMPACT_ATOMS: atom_id res chain seq x y z
N MET A 1 -15.19 26.89 23.20
CA MET A 1 -14.23 25.77 23.14
C MET A 1 -15.05 24.52 22.92
N THR A 2 -15.26 24.15 21.66
CA THR A 2 -16.28 23.16 21.26
C THR A 2 -15.53 21.94 20.74
N MET A 3 -15.46 20.92 21.58
CA MET A 3 -14.80 19.64 21.28
C MET A 3 -15.67 18.88 20.28
N LYS A 4 -15.23 18.75 19.03
CA LYS A 4 -15.87 17.88 18.04
C LYS A 4 -15.41 16.45 18.32
N ALA A 5 -16.29 15.65 18.91
CA ALA A 5 -16.08 14.20 19.04
C ALA A 5 -16.22 13.56 17.66
N ARG A 6 -15.13 13.08 17.07
CA ARG A 6 -15.21 12.22 15.88
C ARG A 6 -15.50 10.80 16.34
N LEU A 7 -16.68 10.30 15.95
CA LEU A 7 -17.13 8.93 16.15
C LEU A 7 -16.17 7.97 15.41
N ILE A 8 -15.47 7.14 16.17
CA ILE A 8 -14.76 5.97 15.66
C ILE A 8 -15.84 4.98 15.18
N SER A 9 -16.12 5.00 13.88
CA SER A 9 -17.08 4.10 13.25
C SER A 9 -16.32 2.92 12.68
N ALA A 10 -16.70 1.73 13.10
CA ALA A 10 -16.05 0.45 12.83
C ALA A 10 -15.75 0.23 11.33
N LEU A 11 -14.46 0.22 10.98
CA LEU A 11 -14.01 -0.26 9.67
C LEU A 11 -14.08 -1.79 9.69
N SER A 12 -15.16 -2.30 9.12
CA SER A 12 -15.39 -3.73 8.94
C SER A 12 -14.35 -4.27 7.97
N ILE A 13 -13.46 -5.14 8.44
CA ILE A 13 -12.43 -5.80 7.64
C ILE A 13 -13.13 -6.57 6.51
N ALA A 14 -13.05 -6.05 5.29
CA ALA A 14 -13.47 -6.78 4.10
C ALA A 14 -12.44 -7.86 3.80
N ALA A 15 -12.75 -9.11 4.17
CA ALA A 15 -12.00 -10.27 3.73
C ALA A 15 -12.13 -10.43 2.20
N LEU A 16 -11.01 -10.39 1.48
CA LEU A 16 -10.97 -10.67 0.04
C LEU A 16 -11.38 -12.13 -0.22
N ALA A 17 -12.47 -12.32 -0.95
CA ALA A 17 -12.84 -13.62 -1.52
C ALA A 17 -12.00 -13.88 -2.78
N VAL A 18 -11.06 -14.82 -2.70
CA VAL A 18 -10.23 -15.25 -3.84
C VAL A 18 -10.97 -16.34 -4.63
N VAL A 19 -11.33 -16.06 -5.88
CA VAL A 19 -11.87 -17.06 -6.81
C VAL A 19 -10.73 -18.01 -7.22
N ALA A 20 -10.87 -19.29 -6.89
CA ALA A 20 -9.90 -20.32 -7.28
C ALA A 20 -10.05 -20.69 -8.76
N ALA A 21 -9.06 -20.38 -9.59
CA ALA A 21 -8.90 -20.94 -10.94
C ALA A 21 -8.08 -22.25 -10.87
N PRO A 22 -8.35 -23.25 -11.73
CA PRO A 22 -7.65 -24.54 -11.69
C PRO A 22 -6.17 -24.37 -12.02
N ALA A 23 -5.32 -24.98 -11.18
CA ALA A 23 -3.88 -24.90 -11.24
C ALA A 23 -3.32 -25.70 -12.43
N VAL A 24 -2.72 -24.99 -13.40
CA VAL A 24 -1.79 -25.56 -14.36
C VAL A 24 -0.44 -24.87 -14.12
N GLN A 25 0.53 -25.67 -13.67
CA GLN A 25 1.93 -25.34 -13.42
C GLN A 25 2.18 -24.21 -12.39
N ALA A 26 2.60 -24.64 -11.20
CA ALA A 26 3.19 -23.81 -10.17
C ALA A 26 4.55 -23.27 -10.65
N GLN A 27 4.54 -22.24 -11.49
CA GLN A 27 5.74 -21.47 -11.75
C GLN A 27 5.98 -20.63 -10.49
N THR A 28 7.00 -20.97 -9.70
CA THR A 28 7.49 -20.09 -8.64
C THR A 28 7.83 -18.76 -9.31
N ALA A 29 6.95 -17.77 -9.19
CA ALA A 29 7.24 -16.46 -9.75
C ALA A 29 8.38 -15.88 -8.90
N PRO A 30 9.47 -15.40 -9.53
CA PRO A 30 10.54 -14.76 -8.78
C PRO A 30 9.97 -13.67 -7.87
N THR A 31 10.44 -13.62 -6.63
CA THR A 31 10.21 -12.50 -5.69
C THR A 31 10.96 -11.25 -6.12
N ASP A 32 12.00 -11.44 -6.93
CA ASP A 32 12.96 -10.46 -7.40
C ASP A 32 12.43 -9.79 -8.67
N TYR A 33 11.43 -8.93 -8.48
CA TYR A 33 10.85 -8.13 -9.55
C TYR A 33 10.55 -6.74 -9.03
N ASN A 34 10.65 -5.77 -9.93
CA ASN A 34 10.37 -4.38 -9.63
C ASN A 34 9.10 -3.96 -10.36
N TYR A 35 8.41 -2.97 -9.82
CA TYR A 35 7.30 -2.34 -10.55
C TYR A 35 7.16 -0.87 -10.18
N VAL A 36 6.51 -0.16 -11.09
CA VAL A 36 5.89 1.14 -10.84
C VAL A 36 4.40 1.02 -11.11
N GLY A 37 3.58 1.63 -10.27
CA GLY A 37 2.15 1.45 -10.28
C GLY A 37 1.38 2.71 -9.94
N ILE A 38 0.09 2.64 -10.28
CA ILE A 38 -0.92 3.64 -9.98
C ILE A 38 -2.11 2.94 -9.35
N GLY A 39 -2.86 3.66 -8.51
CA GLY A 39 -4.00 3.10 -7.81
C GLY A 39 -4.85 4.14 -7.12
N ALA A 40 -5.78 3.64 -6.33
CA ALA A 40 -6.53 4.43 -5.38
C ALA A 40 -5.85 4.36 -4.01
N GLY A 41 -5.67 5.52 -3.39
CA GLY A 41 -5.46 5.63 -1.95
C GLY A 41 -6.80 5.56 -1.22
N ILE A 42 -6.87 4.85 -0.10
CA ILE A 42 -8.10 4.69 0.69
C ILE A 42 -7.75 4.90 2.16
N GLY A 43 -8.62 5.58 2.92
CA GLY A 43 -8.46 5.78 4.35
C GLY A 43 -8.11 7.24 4.68
N ASP A 44 -7.35 7.44 5.75
CA ASP A 44 -7.05 8.78 6.26
C ASP A 44 -6.09 9.52 5.32
N LEU A 45 -6.66 10.38 4.48
CA LEU A 45 -5.97 11.26 3.52
C LEU A 45 -6.46 12.71 3.71
N GLY A 46 -6.50 13.17 4.98
CA GLY A 46 -6.94 14.52 5.33
C GLY A 46 -8.47 14.65 5.35
N ASP A 47 -9.02 15.47 4.45
CA ASP A 47 -10.46 15.72 4.34
C ASP A 47 -11.22 14.72 3.44
N SER A 48 -10.49 13.83 2.75
CA SER A 48 -11.05 12.82 1.86
C SER A 48 -10.66 11.39 2.25
N ASP A 49 -11.60 10.46 2.11
CA ASP A 49 -11.39 9.03 2.42
C ASP A 49 -10.83 8.24 1.23
N ILE A 50 -10.72 8.89 0.06
CA ILE A 50 -10.27 8.29 -1.19
C ILE A 50 -9.39 9.28 -1.96
N GLY A 51 -8.34 8.76 -2.59
CA GLY A 51 -7.32 9.54 -3.26
C GLY A 51 -6.69 8.82 -4.43
N LEU A 52 -5.74 9.48 -5.09
CA LEU A 52 -4.82 8.85 -6.05
C LEU A 52 -3.60 8.32 -5.32
N ALA A 53 -3.08 7.19 -5.79
CA ALA A 53 -1.83 6.63 -5.32
C ALA A 53 -0.90 6.35 -6.49
N VAL A 54 0.38 6.71 -6.32
CA VAL A 54 1.49 6.22 -7.14
C VAL A 54 2.39 5.41 -6.22
N ASN A 55 2.72 4.19 -6.61
CA ASN A 55 3.56 3.33 -5.79
C ASN A 55 4.60 2.58 -6.62
N GLY A 56 5.59 2.03 -5.93
CA GLY A 56 6.59 1.18 -6.54
C GLY A 56 7.08 0.10 -5.61
N LYS A 57 7.77 -0.86 -6.20
CA LYS A 57 8.54 -1.88 -5.51
C LYS A 57 9.91 -1.96 -6.19
N PHE A 58 10.95 -1.90 -5.37
CA PHE A 58 12.33 -2.06 -5.79
C PHE A 58 13.00 -3.11 -4.91
N THR A 59 13.31 -4.28 -5.46
CA THR A 59 14.05 -5.32 -4.73
C THR A 59 15.49 -4.87 -4.54
N VAL A 60 15.93 -4.82 -3.27
CA VAL A 60 17.26 -4.33 -2.87
C VAL A 60 18.15 -5.45 -2.34
N ALA A 61 17.56 -6.54 -1.84
CA ALA A 61 18.25 -7.76 -1.46
C ALA A 61 17.28 -8.94 -1.53
N ASP A 62 17.78 -10.16 -1.29
CA ASP A 62 16.95 -11.37 -1.23
C ASP A 62 15.83 -11.20 -0.21
N HIS A 63 14.58 -11.37 -0.65
CA HIS A 63 13.36 -11.11 0.13
C HIS A 63 13.21 -9.69 0.70
N VAL A 64 14.02 -8.70 0.29
CA VAL A 64 13.94 -7.34 0.82
C VAL A 64 13.71 -6.33 -0.30
N SER A 65 12.68 -5.50 -0.13
CA SER A 65 12.28 -4.48 -1.10
C SER A 65 12.07 -3.11 -0.46
N LEU A 66 12.39 -2.05 -1.19
CA LEU A 66 11.95 -0.69 -0.89
C LEU A 66 10.62 -0.45 -1.63
N ARG A 67 9.60 0.05 -0.93
CA ARG A 67 8.27 0.29 -1.51
C ARG A 67 7.84 1.75 -1.39
N PRO A 68 8.41 2.66 -2.21
CA PRO A 68 8.03 4.06 -2.16
C PRO A 68 6.58 4.23 -2.65
N ALA A 69 5.83 5.12 -2.01
CA ALA A 69 4.51 5.50 -2.49
C ALA A 69 4.19 6.97 -2.17
N VAL A 70 3.29 7.54 -2.95
CA VAL A 70 2.71 8.86 -2.73
C VAL A 70 1.20 8.70 -2.86
N LEU A 71 0.47 9.15 -1.86
CA LEU A 71 -0.99 9.23 -1.86
C LEU A 71 -1.37 10.70 -1.81
N SER A 72 -2.32 11.12 -2.64
CA SER A 72 -2.93 12.46 -2.60
C SER A 72 -4.43 12.33 -2.58
N ASP A 73 -5.14 13.29 -2.00
CA ASP A 73 -6.59 13.40 -2.19
C ASP A 73 -6.97 13.69 -3.66
N LEU A 74 -8.28 13.69 -3.92
CA LEU A 74 -8.88 14.03 -5.22
C LEU A 74 -9.25 15.51 -5.34
N GLU A 75 -9.48 16.17 -4.21
CA GLU A 75 -9.66 17.61 -4.11
C GLU A 75 -8.28 18.28 -4.18
N PHE A 76 -7.76 18.51 -5.39
CA PHE A 76 -6.51 19.26 -5.63
C PHE A 76 -6.63 20.74 -5.22
N ASP A 77 -6.95 21.00 -3.96
CA ASP A 77 -7.04 22.33 -3.37
C ASP A 77 -5.77 22.66 -2.57
N ALA A 78 -5.71 23.89 -2.06
CA ALA A 78 -4.53 24.37 -1.36
C ALA A 78 -4.37 23.78 0.05
N ASP A 79 -5.42 23.12 0.56
CA ASP A 79 -5.48 22.52 1.88
C ASP A 79 -5.34 20.98 1.83
N GLY A 80 -5.19 20.43 0.62
CA GLY A 80 -5.14 19.00 0.38
C GLY A 80 -3.94 18.29 0.97
N GLU A 81 -4.13 17.01 1.29
CA GLU A 81 -3.14 16.18 1.96
C GLU A 81 -2.41 15.25 0.99
N THR A 82 -1.07 15.24 1.11
CA THR A 82 -0.18 14.33 0.41
C THR A 82 0.68 13.54 1.39
N VAL A 83 0.55 12.22 1.33
CA VAL A 83 1.32 11.28 2.16
C VAL A 83 2.39 10.62 1.31
N PHE A 84 3.66 10.79 1.71
CA PHE A 84 4.80 10.10 1.14
C PHE A 84 5.22 8.94 2.05
N LEU A 85 5.40 7.77 1.46
CA LEU A 85 5.79 6.54 2.15
C LEU A 85 7.13 6.03 1.60
N ALA A 86 8.03 5.62 2.48
CA ALA A 86 9.28 4.93 2.14
C ALA A 86 9.56 3.72 3.05
N PRO A 87 8.68 2.69 3.08
CA PRO A 87 8.92 1.46 3.82
C PRO A 87 9.92 0.52 3.14
N VAL A 88 10.70 -0.16 3.97
CA VAL A 88 11.45 -1.37 3.60
C VAL A 88 10.63 -2.57 4.04
N THR A 89 10.43 -3.52 3.13
CA THR A 89 9.58 -4.70 3.35
C THR A 89 10.36 -5.99 3.22
N TYR A 90 9.95 -6.97 4.03
CA TYR A 90 10.23 -8.37 3.79
C TYR A 90 9.13 -8.95 2.89
N ASP A 91 9.53 -9.45 1.73
CA ASP A 91 8.64 -10.09 0.76
C ASP A 91 8.60 -11.60 1.03
N PHE A 92 7.43 -12.12 1.37
CA PHE A 92 7.27 -13.54 1.61
C PHE A 92 7.24 -14.33 0.29
N ASN A 93 7.49 -15.64 0.41
CA ASN A 93 7.23 -16.57 -0.69
C ASN A 93 5.75 -16.55 -1.07
N SER A 94 5.47 -16.93 -2.33
CA SER A 94 4.09 -17.05 -2.80
C SER A 94 3.28 -18.00 -1.92
N ILE A 95 2.05 -17.59 -1.58
CA ILE A 95 1.10 -18.39 -0.80
C ILE A 95 0.08 -19.13 -1.68
N THR A 96 0.08 -18.88 -2.98
CA THR A 96 -0.79 -19.60 -3.94
C THR A 96 -0.03 -20.68 -4.70
N PRO A 97 -0.70 -21.79 -5.08
CA PRO A 97 -0.08 -22.85 -5.88
C PRO A 97 0.46 -22.37 -7.23
N ASN A 98 -0.14 -21.34 -7.81
CA ASN A 98 0.32 -20.78 -9.09
C ASN A 98 1.53 -19.83 -8.95
N GLY A 99 2.05 -19.61 -7.75
CA GLY A 99 3.22 -18.75 -7.52
C GLY A 99 2.96 -17.24 -7.61
N LYS A 100 1.69 -16.82 -7.75
CA LYS A 100 1.35 -15.44 -8.16
C LYS A 100 1.02 -14.47 -7.03
N LEU A 101 0.60 -14.95 -5.85
CA LEU A 101 0.22 -14.10 -4.73
C LEU A 101 1.36 -14.03 -3.71
N LEU A 102 2.01 -12.88 -3.62
CA LEU A 102 3.20 -12.64 -2.81
C LEU A 102 2.89 -11.63 -1.68
N PRO A 103 2.70 -12.09 -0.43
CA PRO A 103 2.51 -11.20 0.71
C PRO A 103 3.81 -10.46 1.07
N PHE A 104 3.67 -9.33 1.76
CA PHE A 104 4.80 -8.59 2.33
C PHE A 104 4.41 -7.89 3.62
N VAL A 105 5.41 -7.59 4.45
CA VAL A 105 5.29 -6.75 5.65
C VAL A 105 6.55 -5.93 5.82
N GLY A 106 6.45 -4.75 6.41
CA GLY A 106 7.61 -3.94 6.68
C GLY A 106 7.32 -2.67 7.45
N GLY A 107 8.30 -1.77 7.40
CA GLY A 107 8.17 -0.46 7.99
C GLY A 107 9.25 0.47 7.49
N GLY A 108 9.11 1.75 7.82
CA GLY A 108 10.06 2.77 7.42
C GLY A 108 9.57 4.15 7.83
N LEU A 109 9.67 5.10 6.90
CA LEU A 109 9.30 6.49 7.14
C LEU A 109 8.05 6.87 6.36
N SER A 110 7.26 7.73 6.97
CA SER A 110 6.12 8.40 6.36
C SER A 110 6.22 9.89 6.59
N VAL A 111 5.87 10.66 5.57
CA VAL A 111 5.82 12.12 5.60
C VAL A 111 4.43 12.54 5.16
N SER A 112 3.76 13.34 5.98
CA SER A 112 2.47 13.95 5.69
C SER A 112 2.68 15.45 5.48
N THR A 113 1.96 16.04 4.53
CA THR A 113 1.99 17.48 4.27
C THR A 113 0.95 18.27 5.07
N GLU A 114 0.15 17.58 5.89
CA GLU A 114 -1.04 18.14 6.51
C GLU A 114 -0.65 19.26 7.47
N GLY A 115 -1.25 20.43 7.30
CA GLY A 115 -0.99 21.61 8.13
C GLY A 115 0.49 22.05 8.12
N ALA A 116 1.23 21.75 9.20
CA ALA A 116 2.65 22.10 9.33
C ALA A 116 3.60 21.00 8.79
N GLY A 117 3.05 19.89 8.32
CA GLY A 117 3.77 18.69 7.93
C GLY A 117 4.19 17.83 9.14
N ALA A 118 4.19 16.51 8.95
CA ALA A 118 4.58 15.55 9.97
C ALA A 118 5.49 14.48 9.39
N VAL A 119 6.48 14.04 10.17
CA VAL A 119 7.35 12.91 9.82
C VAL A 119 7.28 11.90 10.94
N GLY A 120 7.07 10.63 10.58
CA GLY A 120 6.92 9.57 11.56
C GLY A 120 7.24 8.19 10.99
N PRO A 121 7.38 7.18 11.86
CA PRO A 121 7.49 5.81 11.42
C PRO A 121 6.18 5.32 10.78
N VAL A 122 6.30 4.38 9.86
CA VAL A 122 5.16 3.66 9.27
C VAL A 122 5.36 2.16 9.36
N LEU A 123 4.28 1.43 9.61
CA LEU A 123 4.20 -0.01 9.42
C LEU A 123 3.35 -0.28 8.18
N THR A 124 3.78 -1.21 7.33
CA THR A 124 3.05 -1.57 6.11
C THR A 124 2.89 -3.08 6.00
N ALA A 125 1.75 -3.52 5.50
CA ALA A 125 1.50 -4.91 5.14
C ALA A 125 0.64 -4.97 3.89
N GLY A 126 0.82 -6.00 3.08
CA GLY A 126 0.07 -6.12 1.84
C GLY A 126 0.37 -7.38 1.06
N ALA A 127 -0.10 -7.41 -0.18
CA ALA A 127 0.21 -8.47 -1.13
C ALA A 127 0.22 -7.96 -2.56
N ASP A 128 1.07 -8.58 -3.37
CA ASP A 128 1.13 -8.40 -4.81
C ASP A 128 0.58 -9.66 -5.50
N TYR A 129 -0.25 -9.50 -6.53
CA TYR A 129 -0.77 -10.56 -7.37
C TYR A 129 -0.29 -10.40 -8.81
N ARG A 130 0.64 -11.25 -9.24
CA ARG A 130 1.23 -11.27 -10.59
C ARG A 130 0.31 -11.99 -11.57
N PHE A 131 -0.65 -11.29 -12.14
CA PHE A 131 -1.59 -11.94 -13.06
C PHE A 131 -0.94 -12.34 -14.39
N ASN A 132 0.07 -11.60 -14.85
CA ASN A 132 0.96 -11.99 -15.94
C ASN A 132 2.42 -11.53 -15.65
N ASP A 133 3.32 -11.75 -16.61
CA ASP A 133 4.75 -11.48 -16.41
C ASP A 133 5.08 -9.98 -16.28
N ASN A 134 4.24 -9.11 -16.84
CA ASN A 134 4.48 -7.67 -16.91
C ASN A 134 3.54 -6.84 -16.01
N TRP A 135 2.58 -7.46 -15.34
CA TRP A 135 1.55 -6.73 -14.63
C TRP A 135 1.24 -7.36 -13.26
N VAL A 136 1.13 -6.47 -12.28
CA VAL A 136 0.94 -6.78 -10.87
C VAL A 136 -0.30 -6.02 -10.41
N ALA A 137 -1.27 -6.71 -9.81
CA ALA A 137 -2.24 -6.05 -8.95
C ALA A 137 -1.66 -5.97 -7.55
N ASN A 138 -1.69 -4.81 -6.90
CA ASN A 138 -1.11 -4.63 -5.57
C ASN A 138 -2.14 -4.08 -4.60
N GLY A 139 -1.99 -4.48 -3.33
CA GLY A 139 -2.80 -4.00 -2.23
C GLY A 139 -1.94 -3.84 -0.98
N SER A 140 -2.06 -2.71 -0.30
CA SER A 140 -1.35 -2.47 0.97
C SER A 140 -2.21 -1.72 1.98
N VAL A 141 -1.92 -1.92 3.25
CA VAL A 141 -2.38 -1.12 4.38
C VAL A 141 -1.15 -0.53 5.06
N ASN A 142 -1.21 0.76 5.37
CA ASN A 142 -0.13 1.51 6.00
C ASN A 142 -0.67 2.17 7.27
N TRP A 143 0.07 2.02 8.36
CA TRP A 143 -0.20 2.66 9.63
C TRP A 143 0.96 3.61 9.95
N SER A 144 0.71 4.90 9.75
CA SER A 144 1.65 5.97 10.03
C SER A 144 1.43 6.51 11.43
N ILE A 145 2.51 6.60 12.20
CA ILE A 145 2.48 6.97 13.60
C ILE A 145 3.05 8.39 13.72
N TYR A 146 2.16 9.36 13.88
CA TYR A 146 2.51 10.76 14.14
C TYR A 146 2.05 11.16 15.55
N GLY A 147 1.68 12.44 15.76
CA GLY A 147 0.97 12.86 16.96
C GLY A 147 -0.35 12.10 17.12
N ASP A 148 -1.17 12.11 16.07
CA ASP A 148 -2.30 11.20 15.90
C ASP A 148 -1.95 10.13 14.85
N SER A 149 -2.31 8.88 15.12
CA SER A 149 -2.05 7.77 14.20
C SER A 149 -3.01 7.80 13.02
N GLN A 150 -2.48 7.67 11.80
CA GLN A 150 -3.26 7.64 10.56
C GLN A 150 -3.14 6.26 9.91
N VAL A 151 -4.25 5.75 9.37
CA VAL A 151 -4.30 4.47 8.66
C VAL A 151 -4.86 4.70 7.26
N ASN A 152 -4.07 4.32 6.26
CA ASN A 152 -4.47 4.36 4.86
C ASN A 152 -4.10 3.04 4.16
N GLY A 153 -4.46 2.93 2.90
CA GLY A 153 -4.15 1.80 2.06
C GLY A 153 -4.07 2.18 0.59
N ILE A 154 -3.50 1.28 -0.19
CA ILE A 154 -3.37 1.41 -1.64
C ILE A 154 -4.00 0.18 -2.26
N VAL A 155 -4.79 0.38 -3.32
CA VAL A 155 -5.21 -0.69 -4.24
C VAL A 155 -4.89 -0.22 -5.64
N GLY A 156 -4.06 -0.97 -6.36
CA GLY A 156 -3.52 -0.51 -7.63
C GLY A 156 -3.08 -1.59 -8.60
N ILE A 157 -2.59 -1.12 -9.74
CA ILE A 157 -1.96 -1.92 -10.78
C ILE A 157 -0.57 -1.36 -11.08
N GLY A 158 0.39 -2.25 -11.32
CA GLY A 158 1.76 -1.91 -11.63
C GLY A 158 2.29 -2.63 -12.85
N TYR A 159 3.20 -1.97 -13.57
CA TYR A 159 3.95 -2.55 -14.66
C TYR A 159 5.30 -3.05 -14.14
N SER A 160 5.57 -4.34 -14.34
CA SER A 160 6.74 -5.06 -13.84
C SER A 160 7.89 -5.04 -14.84
N PHE A 161 9.13 -4.90 -14.33
CA PHE A 161 10.38 -4.92 -15.10
C PHE A 161 11.54 -5.56 -14.34
#